data_AF-A0A961WXQ6-F1
#
_entry.id   AF-A0A961WXQ6-F1
#
_cell.length_a   1.000
_cell.length_b   1.000
_cell.length_c   1.000
_cell.angle_alpha   90.00
_cell.angle_beta   90.00
_cell.angle_gamma   90.00
#
_symmetry.space_group_name_H-M   'P 1'
#
loop_
_entity.id
_entity.type
_entity.pdbx_description
1 polymer ?
#
loop_
_entity_poly.entity_id
_entity_poly.type
_entity_poly.pdbx_seq_one_letter_code
_entity_poly.pdbx_strand_id
1 'polypeptide(L)'
;MRIERRYTVEGRTPYDGVEFRTATSEIRNPDGSIVFRLAGIEVPKAWSQVASDILAQKYFRKAGVPARLKKIEENSVPSWLWRSEADLDALKELPEEERYISEMDARQVFNRLA
;
A
#
# COMPACT_ATOMS: atom_id res chain seq x y z
N MET A 1 -17.78 -10.23 24.50
CA MET A 1 -18.07 -10.53 23.08
C MET A 1 -16.86 -11.24 22.50
N ARG A 2 -17.01 -12.47 21.98
CA ARG A 2 -15.91 -13.25 21.38
C ARG A 2 -16.18 -13.32 19.87
N ILE A 3 -15.39 -12.61 19.08
CA ILE A 3 -15.47 -12.66 17.61
C ILE A 3 -14.58 -13.81 17.15
N GLU A 4 -15.14 -14.74 16.40
CA GLU A 4 -14.37 -15.82 15.80
C GLU A 4 -13.53 -15.28 14.62
N ARG A 5 -12.24 -15.59 14.61
CA ARG A 5 -11.36 -15.20 13.51
C ARG A 5 -11.71 -16.02 12.27
N ARG A 6 -11.83 -15.34 11.13
CA ARG A 6 -11.94 -15.95 9.80
C ARG A 6 -10.80 -15.41 8.97
N TYR A 7 -10.03 -16.31 8.35
CA TYR A 7 -8.89 -15.97 7.46
C TYR A 7 -7.69 -15.26 8.11
N THR A 8 -7.67 -15.10 9.44
CA THR A 8 -6.56 -14.50 10.18
C THR A 8 -6.11 -15.41 11.32
N VAL A 9 -4.83 -15.30 11.68
CA VAL A 9 -4.24 -16.03 12.80
C VAL A 9 -3.85 -15.03 13.88
N GLU A 10 -4.02 -15.41 15.14
CA GLU A 10 -3.63 -14.57 16.26
C GLU A 10 -2.11 -14.30 16.26
N GLY A 11 -1.73 -13.06 16.56
CA GLY A 11 -0.33 -12.62 16.56
C GLY A 11 0.32 -12.50 15.18
N ARG A 12 -0.46 -12.67 14.10
CA ARG A 12 0.01 -12.58 12.71
C ARG A 12 -0.56 -11.35 12.01
N THR A 13 0.14 -10.87 10.99
CA THR A 13 -0.35 -9.74 10.21
C THR A 13 -1.58 -10.17 9.39
N PRO A 14 -2.51 -9.25 9.05
CA PRO A 14 -3.62 -9.57 8.15
C PRO A 14 -3.18 -10.01 6.76
N TYR A 15 -1.92 -9.75 6.39
CA TYR A 15 -1.33 -10.14 5.12
C TYR A 15 -0.63 -11.51 5.18
N ASP A 16 -0.45 -12.08 6.37
CA ASP A 16 0.19 -13.39 6.54
C ASP A 16 -0.69 -14.48 5.91
N GLY A 17 -0.12 -15.22 4.97
CA GLY A 17 -0.83 -16.23 4.17
C GLY A 17 -1.44 -15.71 2.86
N VAL A 18 -1.35 -14.41 2.59
CA VAL A 18 -1.64 -13.85 1.27
C VAL A 18 -0.33 -13.80 0.47
N GLU A 19 -0.25 -14.57 -0.61
CA GLU A 19 0.88 -14.46 -1.54
C GLU A 19 0.76 -13.16 -2.37
N PHE A 20 1.88 -12.46 -2.53
CA PHE A 20 1.98 -11.29 -3.40
C PHE A 20 2.84 -11.63 -4.62
N ARG A 21 2.57 -10.96 -5.73
CA ARG A 21 3.36 -11.04 -6.95
C ARG A 21 3.64 -9.65 -7.48
N THR A 22 4.75 -9.53 -8.17
CA THR A 22 5.07 -8.35 -8.97
C THR A 22 4.18 -8.30 -10.21
N ALA A 23 3.66 -7.12 -10.53
CA ALA A 23 2.87 -6.86 -11.73
C ALA A 23 3.33 -5.56 -12.40
N THR A 24 2.82 -5.33 -13.61
CA THR A 24 2.96 -4.06 -14.32
C THR A 24 1.57 -3.61 -14.75
N SER A 25 1.21 -2.36 -14.47
CA SER A 25 0.03 -1.74 -15.05
C SER A 25 0.44 -0.88 -16.23
N GLU A 26 -0.24 -1.05 -17.35
CA GLU A 26 0.07 -0.31 -18.57
C GLU A 26 -1.19 0.03 -19.37
N ILE A 27 -1.26 1.25 -19.88
CA ILE A 27 -2.26 1.70 -20.84
C ILE A 27 -1.53 2.03 -22.14
N ARG A 28 -2.00 1.46 -23.26
CA ARG A 28 -1.48 1.73 -24.59
C ARG A 28 -2.53 2.37 -25.48
N ASN A 29 -2.08 3.21 -26.40
CA ASN A 29 -2.87 3.67 -27.53
C ASN A 29 -3.07 2.54 -28.56
N PRO A 30 -4.03 2.67 -29.49
CA PRO A 30 -4.22 1.70 -30.58
C PRO A 30 -2.98 1.51 -31.47
N ASP A 31 -2.13 2.53 -31.59
CA ASP A 31 -0.85 2.46 -32.31
C ASP A 31 0.27 1.75 -31.54
N GLY A 32 -0.02 1.29 -30.31
CA GLY A 32 0.91 0.59 -29.44
C GLY A 32 1.77 1.47 -28.54
N SER A 33 1.72 2.80 -28.69
CA SER A 33 2.45 3.74 -27.82
C SER A 33 1.92 3.72 -26.37
N ILE A 34 2.81 3.91 -25.40
CA ILE A 34 2.48 3.83 -23.96
C ILE A 34 1.93 5.18 -23.49
N VAL A 35 0.72 5.16 -22.94
CA VAL A 35 0.06 6.31 -22.29
C VAL A 35 0.42 6.36 -20.81
N PHE A 36 0.46 5.21 -20.16
CA PHE A 36 0.80 5.07 -18.76
C PHE A 36 1.49 3.73 -18.56
N ARG A 37 2.55 3.71 -17.74
CA ARG A 37 3.18 2.47 -17.32
C ARG A 37 3.66 2.63 -15.88
N LEU A 38 3.29 1.66 -15.05
CA LEU A 38 3.83 1.51 -13.70
C LEU A 38 4.21 0.05 -13.51
N ALA A 39 5.51 -0.22 -13.52
CA ALA A 39 6.08 -1.55 -13.36
C ALA A 39 6.55 -1.78 -11.93
N GLY A 40 6.68 -3.05 -11.55
CA GLY A 40 7.24 -3.41 -10.24
C GLY A 40 6.25 -3.24 -9.09
N ILE A 41 4.94 -3.26 -9.36
CA ILE A 41 3.94 -3.10 -8.30
C ILE A 41 3.68 -4.44 -7.61
N GLU A 42 3.57 -4.42 -6.29
CA GLU A 42 3.26 -5.61 -5.49
C GLU A 42 1.75 -5.69 -5.25
N VAL A 43 1.14 -6.78 -5.74
CA VAL A 43 -0.31 -7.02 -5.64
C VAL A 43 -0.58 -8.46 -5.19
N PRO A 44 -1.74 -8.76 -4.58
CA PRO A 44 -2.09 -10.13 -4.26
C PRO A 44 -2.02 -11.04 -5.49
N LYS A 45 -1.36 -12.19 -5.36
CA LYS A 45 -1.13 -13.14 -6.45
C LYS A 45 -2.42 -13.62 -7.10
N ALA A 46 -3.47 -13.78 -6.30
CA ALA A 46 -4.80 -14.21 -6.74
C ALA A 46 -5.56 -13.15 -7.56
N TRP A 47 -5.10 -11.89 -7.60
CA TRP A 47 -5.77 -10.84 -8.36
C TRP A 47 -5.54 -10.98 -9.86
N SER A 48 -6.60 -10.71 -10.62
CA SER A 48 -6.51 -10.55 -12.06
C SER A 48 -5.66 -9.34 -12.43
N GLN A 49 -5.19 -9.30 -13.68
CA GLN A 49 -4.51 -8.13 -14.22
C GLN A 49 -5.40 -6.88 -14.15
N VAL A 50 -6.69 -7.00 -14.49
CA VAL A 50 -7.66 -5.90 -14.41
C VAL A 50 -7.78 -5.33 -13.00
N ALA A 51 -7.81 -6.18 -11.96
CA ALA A 51 -7.85 -5.70 -10.58
C ALA A 51 -6.56 -4.95 -10.19
N SER A 52 -5.42 -5.46 -10.65
CA SER A 52 -4.11 -4.82 -10.46
C SER A 52 -4.05 -3.45 -11.15
N ASP A 53 -4.61 -3.36 -12.37
CA ASP A 53 -4.69 -2.13 -13.15
C ASP A 53 -5.60 -1.08 -12.49
N ILE A 54 -6.78 -1.49 -12.02
CA ILE A 54 -7.69 -0.59 -11.30
C ILE A 54 -7.01 0.00 -10.05
N LEU A 55 -6.30 -0.83 -9.29
CA LEU A 55 -5.55 -0.38 -8.13
C LEU A 55 -4.52 0.69 -8.50
N ALA A 56 -3.65 0.37 -9.46
CA ALA A 56 -2.56 1.23 -9.89
C ALA A 56 -3.05 2.56 -10.50
N GLN A 57 -4.16 2.52 -11.24
CA GLN A 57 -4.64 3.69 -11.97
C GLN A 57 -5.56 4.59 -11.14
N LYS A 58 -6.34 4.03 -10.21
CA LYS A 58 -7.34 4.80 -9.46
C LYS A 58 -6.96 5.08 -8.02
N TYR A 59 -6.20 4.20 -7.38
CA TYR A 59 -5.99 4.26 -5.92
C TYR A 59 -4.56 4.61 -5.53
N PHE A 60 -3.55 4.23 -6.33
CA PHE A 60 -2.17 4.59 -6.05
C PHE A 60 -1.98 6.10 -6.12
N ARG A 61 -1.48 6.66 -5.03
CA ARG A 61 -0.99 8.04 -5.01
C ARG A 61 0.34 8.11 -5.75
N LYS A 62 0.45 9.05 -6.71
CA LYS A 62 1.66 9.26 -7.50
C LYS A 62 2.76 10.03 -6.75
N ALA A 63 2.40 10.76 -5.69
CA ALA A 63 3.32 11.50 -4.84
C ALA A 63 2.63 11.84 -3.51
N GLY A 64 3.40 12.37 -2.56
CA GLY A 64 2.87 12.89 -1.30
C GLY A 64 2.56 11.81 -0.26
N VAL A 65 3.02 10.57 -0.46
CA VAL A 65 2.99 9.54 0.58
C VAL A 65 4.30 9.59 1.36
N PRO A 66 4.28 9.83 2.68
CA PRO A 66 5.50 9.84 3.48
C PRO A 66 6.23 8.50 3.40
N ALA A 67 7.53 8.52 3.14
CA ALA A 67 8.36 7.31 3.10
C ALA A 67 8.52 6.63 4.48
N ARG A 68 8.36 7.41 5.56
CA ARG A 68 8.41 6.95 6.94
C ARG A 68 7.14 7.37 7.68
N LEU A 69 6.54 6.41 8.37
CA LEU A 69 5.33 6.60 9.15
C LEU A 69 5.57 6.13 10.59
N LYS A 70 4.94 6.81 11.54
CA LYS A 70 4.87 6.37 12.94
C LYS A 70 3.41 6.18 13.35
N LYS A 71 3.20 5.30 14.31
CA LYS A 71 1.88 5.08 14.92
C LYS A 71 1.57 6.18 15.91
N ILE A 72 0.32 6.64 15.94
CA ILE A 72 -0.17 7.59 16.94
C ILE A 72 -0.78 6.78 18.08
N GLU A 73 -0.32 7.01 19.30
CA GLU A 73 -0.90 6.37 20.47
C GLU A 73 -2.34 6.85 20.68
N GLU A 74 -3.28 5.91 20.62
CA GLU A 74 -4.70 6.14 20.82
C GLU A 74 -5.17 5.25 21.98
N ASN A 75 -5.24 5.81 23.19
CA ASN A 75 -5.52 5.04 24.43
C ASN A 75 -6.85 4.28 24.43
N SER A 76 -7.82 4.71 23.63
CA SER A 76 -9.11 4.03 23.45
C SER A 76 -9.10 2.95 22.38
N VAL A 77 -7.99 2.79 21.66
CA VAL A 77 -7.84 1.89 20.51
C VAL A 77 -6.70 0.90 20.82
N PRO A 78 -6.89 -0.40 20.59
CA PRO A 78 -5.78 -1.35 20.72
C PRO A 78 -4.59 -0.95 19.83
N SER A 79 -3.36 -1.13 20.33
CA SER A 79 -2.15 -0.61 19.67
C SER A 79 -1.92 -1.10 18.24
N TRP A 80 -2.43 -2.28 17.91
CA TRP A 80 -2.36 -2.84 16.55
C TRP A 80 -3.30 -2.14 15.55
N LEU A 81 -4.26 -1.34 16.02
CA LEU A 81 -5.21 -0.58 15.19
C LEU A 81 -4.92 0.92 15.18
N TRP A 82 -3.86 1.37 15.86
CA TRP A 82 -3.48 2.78 15.85
C TRP A 82 -3.28 3.31 14.43
N ARG A 83 -3.81 4.51 14.18
CA ARG A 83 -3.59 5.22 12.92
C ARG A 83 -2.11 5.61 12.81
N SER A 84 -1.70 5.94 11.58
CA SER A 84 -0.30 6.33 11.29
C SER A 84 -0.25 7.76 10.78
N GLU A 85 0.84 8.46 11.09
CA GLU A 85 1.18 9.78 10.53
C GLU A 85 2.61 9.83 10.01
N ALA A 86 2.92 10.88 9.26
CA ALA A 86 4.27 11.16 8.80
C ALA A 86 5.23 11.27 10.00
N ASP A 87 6.30 10.49 9.98
CA ASP A 87 7.37 10.61 10.98
C ASP A 87 8.33 11.72 10.53
N LEU A 88 8.04 12.96 10.89
CA LEU A 88 8.79 14.13 10.43
C LEU A 88 10.28 14.09 10.81
N ASP A 89 10.63 13.42 11.91
CA ASP A 89 12.02 13.32 12.34
C ASP A 89 12.75 12.24 11.54
N ALA A 90 12.15 11.06 11.37
CA ALA A 90 12.72 10.03 10.51
C ALA A 90 12.77 10.45 9.02
N LEU A 91 11.86 11.31 8.57
CA LEU A 91 11.89 11.87 7.21
C LEU A 91 13.04 12.87 7.01
N LYS A 92 13.43 13.65 8.03
CA LYS A 92 14.54 14.61 7.90
C LYS A 92 15.87 13.93 7.58
N GLU A 93 16.04 12.70 8.05
CA GLU A 93 17.21 11.86 7.78
C GLU A 93 17.31 11.39 6.31
N LEU A 94 16.23 11.51 5.54
CA LEU A 94 16.21 11.20 4.10
C LEU A 94 16.48 12.46 3.27
N PRO A 95 17.10 12.31 2.08
CA PRO A 95 17.14 13.36 1.06
C PRO A 95 15.74 13.92 0.77
N GLU A 96 15.64 15.22 0.47
CA GLU A 96 14.34 15.88 0.30
C GLU A 96 13.48 15.21 -0.78
N GLU A 97 14.10 14.79 -1.89
CA GLU A 97 13.43 14.06 -2.96
C GLU A 97 12.87 12.67 -2.57
N GLU A 98 13.36 12.07 -1.49
CA GLU A 98 12.97 10.71 -1.05
C GLU A 98 11.92 10.73 0.08
N ARG A 99 11.61 11.91 0.64
CA ARG A 99 10.69 12.01 1.79
C ARG A 99 9.25 11.68 1.42
N TYR A 100 8.86 11.97 0.18
CA TYR A 100 7.51 11.76 -0.32
C TYR A 100 7.54 10.95 -1.61
N ILE A 101 6.99 9.74 -1.54
CA ILE A 101 7.07 8.74 -2.59
C ILE A 101 5.70 8.49 -3.24
N SER A 102 5.72 7.72 -4.32
CA SER A 102 4.54 7.08 -4.88
C SER A 102 4.23 5.76 -4.16
N GLU A 103 2.99 5.30 -4.27
CA GLU A 103 2.63 3.94 -3.85
C GLU A 103 3.04 2.94 -4.93
N MET A 104 3.67 1.84 -4.51
CA MET A 104 4.09 0.73 -5.36
C MET A 104 3.58 -0.63 -4.83
N ASP A 105 2.88 -0.64 -3.71
CA ASP A 105 2.43 -1.84 -3.04
C ASP A 105 0.98 -1.69 -2.60
N ALA A 106 0.15 -2.68 -2.92
CA ALA A 106 -1.26 -2.71 -2.52
C ALA A 106 -1.45 -2.52 -1.01
N ARG A 107 -0.54 -3.03 -0.19
CA ARG A 107 -0.56 -2.92 1.27
C ARG A 107 -0.45 -1.46 1.75
N GLN A 108 0.25 -0.60 1.00
CA GLN A 108 0.33 0.83 1.32
C GLN A 108 -1.06 1.49 1.19
N VAL A 109 -1.80 1.16 0.13
CA VAL A 109 -3.17 1.63 -0.07
C VAL A 109 -4.08 1.09 1.04
N PHE A 110 -4.02 -0.20 1.33
CA PHE A 110 -4.87 -0.82 2.35
C PHE A 110 -4.68 -0.17 3.72
N ASN A 111 -3.41 0.03 4.13
CA ASN A 111 -3.09 0.68 5.40
C ASN A 111 -3.48 2.16 5.44
N ARG A 112 -3.50 2.84 4.29
CA ARG A 112 -3.89 4.25 4.20
C ARG A 112 -5.41 4.46 4.21
N LEU A 113 -6.17 3.50 3.69
CA LEU A 113 -7.63 3.56 3.64
C LEU A 113 -8.29 3.01 4.91
N ALA A 114 -7.54 2.26 5.72
CA ALA A 114 -7.99 1.70 7.00
C ALA A 114 -7.97 2.74 8.13
#